data_AF-A0A351BWS0-F1
#
_entry.id   AF-A0A351BWS0-F1
#
_cell.length_a   1.000
_cell.length_b   1.000
_cell.length_c   1.000
_cell.angle_alpha   90.00
_cell.angle_beta   90.00
_cell.angle_gamma   90.00
#
_symmetry.space_group_name_H-M   'P 1'
#
loop_
_entity.id
_entity.type
_entity.pdbx_description
1 polymer ?
#
loop_
_entity_poly.entity_id
_entity_poly.type
_entity_poly.pdbx_seq_one_letter_code
_entity_poly.pdbx_strand_id
1 'polypeptide(L)'
;MSRYLYNKNLKDYTLKTDLADIGSRLNYDIGQLCLSLEYLQRIDLTESNYNGNRIAVVGSYKFSDNLYITSTFGKNFSDVNNIIALAGINFGFSRSKVKAF
;
A
#
# COMPACT_ATOMS: atom_id res chain seq x y z
N MET A 1 8.80 -5.51 6.28
CA MET A 1 9.84 -5.47 5.23
C MET A 1 10.97 -4.60 5.76
N SER A 2 12.00 -5.19 6.40
CA SER A 2 13.16 -4.44 6.89
C SER A 2 14.21 -4.36 5.77
N ARG A 3 14.80 -3.19 5.55
CA ARG A 3 15.86 -2.99 4.56
C ARG A 3 17.16 -2.66 5.29
N TYR A 4 18.12 -3.58 5.24
CA TYR A 4 19.45 -3.39 5.80
C TYR A 4 20.42 -2.99 4.68
N LEU A 5 21.03 -1.81 4.78
CA LEU A 5 22.06 -1.31 3.86
C LEU A 5 23.36 -1.18 4.65
N TYR A 6 24.36 -2.01 4.34
CA TYR A 6 25.69 -1.95 4.94
C TYR A 6 26.71 -1.51 3.89
N ASN A 7 27.26 -0.31 4.03
CA ASN A 7 28.31 0.23 3.18
C ASN A 7 29.41 0.87 4.04
N LYS A 8 30.65 0.40 3.90
CA LYS A 8 31.80 0.81 4.73
C LYS A 8 32.23 2.27 4.51
N ASN A 9 31.90 2.89 3.38
CA ASN A 9 32.37 4.23 3.01
C ASN A 9 31.41 5.36 3.41
N LEU A 10 30.24 5.06 3.99
CA LEU A 10 29.21 6.04 4.34
C LEU A 10 28.86 6.01 5.84
N LYS A 11 29.77 5.54 6.68
CA LYS A 11 29.53 5.30 8.13
C LYS A 11 28.98 6.52 8.87
N ASP A 12 29.42 7.73 8.52
CA ASP A 12 29.00 8.97 9.19
C ASP A 12 27.67 9.54 8.67
N TYR A 13 27.15 8.99 7.55
CA TYR A 13 25.87 9.36 6.95
C TYR A 13 24.82 8.24 7.03
N THR A 14 25.22 7.06 7.52
CA THR A 14 24.32 5.92 7.68
C THR A 14 23.69 6.04 9.06
N LEU A 15 22.68 6.91 9.18
CA LEU A 15 21.74 6.84 10.28
C LEU A 15 21.15 5.42 10.25
N LYS A 16 21.48 4.61 11.28
CA LYS A 16 20.76 3.39 11.56
C LYS A 16 19.37 3.85 11.98
N THR A 17 18.44 3.86 11.05
CA THR A 17 17.04 4.15 11.34
C THR A 17 16.29 2.83 11.25
N ASP A 18 16.01 2.23 12.40
CA ASP A 18 15.18 1.04 12.48
C ASP A 18 13.71 1.46 12.42
N LEU A 19 13.14 1.46 11.22
CA LEU A 19 11.73 1.77 10.99
C LEU A 19 10.88 0.48 11.04
N ALA A 20 9.83 0.50 11.85
CA ALA A 20 8.80 -0.52 11.90
C ALA A 20 7.47 0.04 11.39
N ASP A 21 6.85 -0.63 10.43
CA ASP A 21 5.53 -0.28 9.93
C ASP A 21 4.50 -1.28 10.49
N ILE A 22 3.50 -0.77 11.22
CA ILE A 22 2.34 -1.54 11.67
C ILE A 22 1.09 -0.95 11.05
N GLY A 23 0.17 -1.79 10.59
CA GLY A 23 -1.06 -1.30 9.99
C GLY A 23 -2.20 -2.29 10.06
N SER A 24 -3.39 -1.75 9.87
CA SER A 24 -4.62 -2.51 9.77
C SER A 24 -5.31 -2.16 8.46
N ARG A 25 -5.99 -3.16 7.89
CA ARG A 25 -6.85 -2.98 6.73
C ARG A 25 -8.18 -3.63 7.00
N LEU A 26 -9.25 -2.85 6.85
CA LEU A 26 -10.61 -3.33 6.84
C LEU A 26 -11.07 -3.44 5.40
N ASN A 27 -11.67 -4.57 5.04
CA ASN A 27 -12.23 -4.80 3.71
C ASN A 27 -13.71 -5.11 3.87
N TYR A 28 -14.52 -4.50 3.02
CA TYR A 28 -15.96 -4.69 2.97
C TYR A 28 -16.40 -4.95 1.54
N ASP A 29 -16.83 -6.18 1.29
CA ASP A 29 -17.23 -6.67 -0.01
C ASP A 29 -18.75 -6.71 -0.12
N ILE A 30 -19.30 -6.04 -1.12
CA ILE A 30 -20.74 -5.97 -1.41
C ILE A 30 -20.97 -6.26 -2.88
N GLY A 31 -21.24 -7.53 -3.20
CA GLY A 31 -21.52 -7.96 -4.56
C GLY A 31 -20.34 -7.70 -5.51
N GLN A 32 -20.47 -6.68 -6.36
CA GLN A 32 -19.43 -6.28 -7.33
C GLN A 32 -18.55 -5.13 -6.82
N LEU A 33 -18.89 -4.51 -5.69
CA LEU A 33 -18.13 -3.43 -5.06
C LEU A 33 -17.29 -3.99 -3.91
N CYS A 34 -16.05 -3.55 -3.80
CA CYS A 34 -15.16 -3.78 -2.66
C CYS A 34 -14.68 -2.43 -2.15
N LEU A 35 -14.89 -2.16 -0.87
CA LEU A 35 -14.38 -0.98 -0.19
C LEU A 35 -13.34 -1.43 0.83
N SER A 36 -12.16 -0.82 0.80
CA SER A 36 -11.10 -1.08 1.77
C SER A 36 -10.66 0.21 2.43
N LEU A 37 -10.45 0.16 3.73
CA LEU A 37 -9.83 1.23 4.50
C LEU A 37 -8.54 0.69 5.11
N GLU A 38 -7.44 1.38 4.86
CA GLU A 38 -6.11 1.05 5.32
C GLU A 38 -5.58 2.17 6.22
N TYR A 39 -5.06 1.78 7.37
CA TYR A 39 -4.31 2.63 8.27
C TYR A 39 -2.95 2.02 8.52
N LEU A 40 -1.89 2.80 8.30
CA LEU A 40 -0.50 2.41 8.53
C LEU A 40 0.14 3.43 9.46
N GLN A 41 0.84 2.96 10.47
CA GLN A 41 1.62 3.74 11.39
C GLN A 41 3.07 3.27 11.32
N ARG A 42 3.96 4.23 11.07
CA ARG A 42 5.40 4.04 11.05
C ARG A 42 5.97 4.49 12.39
N ILE A 43 6.68 3.58 13.03
CA ILE A 43 7.35 3.79 14.31
C ILE A 43 8.84 3.71 14.04
N ASP A 44 9.57 4.74 14.45
CA ASP A 44 11.02 4.72 14.47
C ASP A 44 11.50 4.17 15.83
N LEU A 45 12.26 3.07 15.78
CA LEU A 45 12.79 2.38 16.95
C LEU A 45 14.14 2.96 17.39
N THR A 46 14.73 3.88 16.62
CA THR A 46 16.04 4.49 16.90
C THR A 46 15.94 5.97 17.30
N GLU A 47 15.08 6.76 16.65
CA GLU A 47 14.77 8.15 17.05
C GLU A 47 13.34 8.28 17.57
N SER A 48 13.20 8.58 18.87
CA SER A 48 11.93 8.57 19.62
C SER A 48 10.85 9.58 19.16
N ASN A 49 11.07 10.36 18.10
CA ASN A 49 10.18 11.46 17.69
C ASN A 49 9.60 11.35 16.27
N TYR A 50 9.94 10.31 15.51
CA TYR A 50 9.35 10.14 14.18
C TYR A 50 8.06 9.31 14.26
N ASN A 51 6.92 9.98 14.11
CA ASN A 51 5.59 9.36 14.07
C ASN A 51 4.90 9.71 12.75
N GLY A 52 4.99 8.81 11.78
CA GLY A 52 4.31 8.94 10.49
C GLY A 52 3.06 8.08 10.45
N ASN A 53 1.91 8.66 10.11
CA ASN A 53 0.70 7.89 9.86
C ASN A 53 0.26 8.04 8.40
N ARG A 54 -0.29 6.97 7.83
CA ARG A 54 -0.89 6.95 6.49
C ARG A 54 -2.28 6.37 6.60
N ILE A 55 -3.23 7.03 5.95
CA ILE A 55 -4.58 6.51 5.76
C ILE A 55 -4.88 6.44 4.29
N ALA A 56 -5.48 5.34 3.83
CA ALA A 56 -5.92 5.16 2.47
C ALA A 56 -7.29 4.50 2.41
N VAL A 57 -8.14 5.01 1.53
CA VAL A 57 -9.44 4.45 1.17
C VAL A 57 -9.30 3.95 -0.26
N VAL A 58 -9.64 2.69 -0.46
CA VAL A 58 -9.60 2.02 -1.77
C VAL A 58 -11.03 1.60 -2.11
N GLY A 59 -11.52 2.01 -3.27
CA GLY A 59 -12.76 1.51 -3.83
C GLY A 59 -12.46 0.70 -5.08
N SER A 60 -12.97 -0.52 -5.17
CA SER A 60 -12.86 -1.34 -6.36
C SER A 60 -14.24 -1.77 -6.81
N TYR A 61 -14.50 -1.69 -8.11
CA TYR A 61 -15.74 -2.13 -8.73
C TYR A 61 -15.44 -3.11 -9.85
N LYS A 62 -16.06 -4.28 -9.77
CA LYS A 62 -16.02 -5.32 -10.80
C LYS A 62 -17.04 -4.97 -11.88
N PHE A 63 -16.55 -4.41 -12.99
CA PHE A 63 -17.38 -4.09 -14.14
C PHE A 63 -17.73 -5.34 -14.95
N SER A 64 -16.81 -6.29 -15.04
CA SER A 64 -17.00 -7.59 -15.70
C SER A 64 -16.03 -8.62 -15.12
N ASP A 65 -16.19 -9.90 -15.45
CA ASP A 65 -15.29 -10.96 -14.97
C ASP A 65 -13.80 -10.73 -15.28
N ASN A 66 -13.54 -9.93 -16.31
CA ASN A 66 -12.21 -9.61 -16.82
C ASN A 66 -11.86 -8.13 -16.67
N LEU A 67 -12.68 -7.32 -15.99
CA LEU A 67 -12.45 -5.87 -15.87
C LEU A 67 -12.80 -5.38 -14.47
N TYR A 68 -11.82 -4.77 -13.80
CA TYR A 68 -11.98 -4.14 -12.49
C TYR A 68 -11.50 -2.71 -12.56
N ILE A 69 -12.28 -1.79 -12.01
CA ILE A 69 -11.91 -0.39 -11.85
C ILE A 69 -11.57 -0.19 -10.37
N THR A 70 -10.43 0.40 -10.09
CA THR A 70 -9.99 0.67 -8.73
C THR A 70 -9.63 2.14 -8.59
N SER A 71 -10.19 2.79 -7.57
CA SER A 71 -9.79 4.12 -7.12
C SER A 71 -9.16 4.00 -5.74
N THR A 72 -8.18 4.85 -5.46
CA THR A 72 -7.51 4.93 -4.16
C THR A 72 -7.29 6.37 -3.81
N PHE A 73 -7.72 6.77 -2.62
CA PHE A 73 -7.48 8.08 -2.06
C PHE A 73 -6.75 7.89 -0.74
N GLY A 74 -5.61 8.52 -0.56
CA GLY A 74 -4.94 8.45 0.73
C GLY A 74 -4.25 9.75 1.07
N LYS A 75 -3.80 9.81 2.32
CA LYS A 75 -3.14 10.98 2.89
C LYS A 75 -1.88 10.56 3.63
N ASN A 76 -0.92 11.48 3.68
CA ASN A 76 0.33 11.35 4.45
C ASN A 76 1.21 10.19 3.96
N PHE A 77 1.46 10.13 2.65
CA PHE A 77 2.40 9.16 2.04
C PHE A 77 3.88 9.56 2.18
N SER A 78 4.17 10.74 2.72
CA SER A 78 5.52 11.29 2.93
C SER A 78 5.49 12.21 4.17
N ASP A 79 6.64 12.78 4.54
CA ASP A 79 6.81 13.67 5.71
C ASP A 79 6.03 14.99 5.58
N VAL A 80 5.53 15.29 4.38
CA VAL A 80 4.68 16.43 4.10
C VAL A 80 3.24 15.97 3.95
N ASN A 81 2.32 16.75 4.52
CA ASN A 81 0.88 16.51 4.46
C ASN A 81 0.38 16.58 3.00
N ASN A 82 0.32 15.41 2.36
CA ASN A 82 -0.03 15.25 0.95
C ASN A 82 -1.23 14.31 0.80
N ILE A 83 -2.09 14.61 -0.15
CA ILE A 83 -3.19 13.74 -0.57
C ILE A 83 -2.83 13.15 -1.94
N ILE A 84 -2.90 11.83 -2.05
CA ILE A 84 -2.71 11.12 -3.32
C ILE A 84 -4.04 10.51 -3.72
N ALA A 85 -4.42 10.74 -4.97
CA ALA A 85 -5.53 10.08 -5.63
C ALA A 85 -4.97 9.25 -6.80
N LEU A 86 -5.29 7.96 -6.83
CA LEU A 86 -4.92 7.04 -7.89
C LEU A 86 -6.20 6.42 -8.47
N ALA A 87 -6.27 6.32 -9.79
CA ALA A 87 -7.29 5.55 -10.48
C ALA A 87 -6.61 4.55 -11.41
N GLY A 88 -7.09 3.31 -11.40
CA GLY A 88 -6.52 2.21 -12.17
C GLY A 88 -7.62 1.33 -12.75
N ILE A 89 -7.30 0.71 -13.89
CA ILE A 89 -8.15 -0.26 -14.54
C ILE A 89 -7.33 -1.55 -14.66
N ASN A 90 -7.87 -2.65 -14.15
CA ASN A 90 -7.24 -3.95 -14.16
C ASN A 90 -7.99 -4.86 -15.14
N PHE A 91 -7.27 -5.34 -16.16
CA PHE A 91 -7.77 -6.31 -17.13
C PHE A 91 -7.30 -7.71 -16.76
N GLY A 92 -8.24 -8.62 -16.53
CA GLY A 92 -7.97 -10.03 -16.29
C GLY A 92 -7.92 -10.81 -17.59
N PHE A 93 -6.73 -11.08 -18.13
CA PHE A 93 -6.56 -11.96 -19.30
C PHE A 93 -6.51 -13.43 -18.87
N SER A 94 -7.64 -14.00 -18.45
CA SER A 94 -7.73 -15.46 -18.27
C SER A 94 -9.14 -15.98 -18.39
N ARG A 95 -9.41 -16.69 -19.50
CA ARG A 95 -10.55 -17.59 -19.73
C ARG A 95 -10.14 -18.64 -20.77
N SER A 96 -9.27 -19.58 -20.40
CA SER A 96 -9.21 -20.91 -21.03
C SER A 96 -8.20 -21.80 -20.32
N LYS A 97 -8.70 -22.78 -19.56
CA LYS A 97 -7.99 -24.07 -19.51
C LYS A 97 -8.28 -24.73 -20.84
N VAL A 98 -7.28 -24.76 -21.74
CA VAL A 98 -7.29 -25.74 -22.83
C VAL A 98 -7.42 -27.10 -22.15
N LYS A 99 -8.57 -27.77 -22.35
CA LYS A 99 -8.67 -29.19 -22.01
C LYS A 99 -7.71 -29.91 -22.96
N ALA A 100 -6.57 -30.36 -22.42
CA ALA A 100 -5.78 -31.36 -23.09
C ALA A 100 -6.63 -32.63 -23.16
N PHE A 101 -7.00 -33.02 -24.38
CA PHE A 101 -7.51 -34.36 -24.68
C PHE A 101 -6.36 -35.35 -24.64
#